data_AF-A0A1A8K078-F1
#
_entry.id   AF-A0A1A8K078-F1
#
_cell.length_a   1.000
_cell.length_b   1.000
_cell.length_c   1.000
_cell.angle_alpha   90.00
_cell.angle_beta   90.00
_cell.angle_gamma   90.00
#
_symmetry.space_group_name_H-M   'P 1'
#
loop_
_entity.id
_entity.type
_entity.pdbx_description
1 polymer ?
#
loop_
_entity_poly.entity_id
_entity_poly.type
_entity_poly.pdbx_seq_one_letter_code
_entity_poly.pdbx_strand_id
1 'polypeptide(L)'
;MNFLKLHWLTRLAYLACIFDKLNGLNTSLQVENANIMSLNDKINAFKRKPDRWSARVKTGCFDMFPELEEFMEENDLCVNTVKGYITITFKPSWNTLSSFFLRKQLQKNMTG
;
A
#
# COMPACT_ATOMS: atom_id res chain seq x y z
N MET A 1 -11.24 2.53 27.07
CA MET A 1 -12.05 2.18 25.89
C MET A 1 -11.58 2.85 24.58
N ASN A 2 -10.87 3.99 24.60
CA ASN A 2 -10.49 4.73 23.37
C ASN A 2 -9.23 4.22 22.64
N PHE A 3 -8.25 3.64 23.36
CA PHE A 3 -6.97 3.23 22.78
C PHE A 3 -7.06 2.06 21.80
N LEU A 4 -7.88 1.04 22.12
CA LEU A 4 -8.12 -0.09 21.22
C LEU A 4 -8.88 0.34 19.97
N LYS A 5 -9.80 1.32 20.12
CA LYS A 5 -10.57 1.86 19.01
C LYS A 5 -9.67 2.51 17.96
N LEU A 6 -8.77 3.32 18.46
CA LEU A 6 -7.81 4.07 17.69
C LEU A 6 -6.84 3.14 16.92
N HIS A 7 -6.32 2.10 17.59
CA HIS A 7 -5.39 1.16 16.98
C HIS A 7 -6.03 0.32 15.85
N TRP A 8 -7.28 -0.13 16.02
CA TRP A 8 -7.95 -0.88 14.95
C TRP A 8 -8.29 0.02 13.76
N LEU A 9 -8.71 1.27 14.00
CA LEU A 9 -9.01 2.23 12.95
C LEU A 9 -7.76 2.59 12.15
N THR A 10 -6.65 2.90 12.81
CA THR A 10 -5.37 3.16 12.14
C THR A 10 -4.95 1.97 11.28
N ARG A 11 -5.12 0.74 11.79
CA ARG A 11 -4.82 -0.48 11.01
C ARG A 11 -5.76 -0.63 9.81
N LEU A 12 -7.03 -0.30 9.94
CA LEU A 12 -8.00 -0.38 8.86
C LEU A 12 -7.73 0.66 7.78
N ALA A 13 -7.53 1.93 8.15
CA ALA A 13 -7.17 3.01 7.24
C ALA A 13 -5.88 2.67 6.48
N TYR A 14 -4.88 2.16 7.20
CA TYR A 14 -3.64 1.65 6.62
C TYR A 14 -3.86 0.52 5.60
N LEU A 15 -4.69 -0.48 5.92
CA LEU A 15 -5.01 -1.56 4.99
C LEU A 15 -5.78 -1.06 3.76
N ALA A 16 -6.75 -0.17 3.95
CA ALA A 16 -7.50 0.46 2.87
C ALA A 16 -6.57 1.17 1.89
N CYS A 17 -5.60 1.93 2.41
CA CYS A 17 -4.57 2.59 1.61
C CYS A 17 -3.75 1.59 0.77
N ILE A 18 -3.31 0.46 1.34
CA ILE A 18 -2.58 -0.57 0.58
C ILE A 18 -3.47 -1.17 -0.52
N PHE A 19 -4.72 -1.50 -0.18
CA PHE A 19 -5.65 -2.09 -1.14
C PHE A 19 -5.94 -1.15 -2.29
N ASP A 20 -6.10 0.15 -2.03
CA ASP A 20 -6.25 1.16 -3.06
C ASP A 20 -5.03 1.19 -4.01
N LYS A 21 -3.81 1.24 -3.47
CA LYS A 21 -2.60 1.21 -4.32
C LYS A 21 -2.50 -0.07 -5.14
N LEU A 22 -2.83 -1.23 -4.56
CA LEU A 22 -2.86 -2.52 -5.27
C LEU A 22 -3.94 -2.55 -6.34
N ASN A 23 -5.10 -1.97 -6.08
CA ASN A 23 -6.19 -1.87 -7.04
C ASN A 23 -5.81 -0.96 -8.21
N GLY A 24 -5.18 0.18 -7.94
CA GLY A 24 -4.62 1.06 -8.98
C GLY A 24 -3.59 0.34 -9.87
N LEU A 25 -2.69 -0.46 -9.27
CA LEU A 25 -1.79 -1.33 -10.05
C LEU A 25 -2.60 -2.31 -10.89
N ASN A 26 -3.54 -3.03 -10.28
CA ASN A 26 -4.37 -4.04 -10.94
C ASN A 26 -5.11 -3.47 -12.16
N THR A 27 -5.76 -2.32 -12.02
CA THR A 27 -6.40 -1.61 -13.13
C THR A 27 -5.41 -1.25 -14.22
N SER A 28 -4.22 -0.75 -13.85
CA SER A 28 -3.17 -0.39 -14.82
C SER A 28 -2.60 -1.59 -15.59
N LEU A 29 -2.72 -2.80 -15.04
CA LEU A 29 -2.29 -4.06 -15.66
C LEU A 29 -3.38 -4.70 -16.51
N GLN A 30 -4.66 -4.39 -16.26
CA GLN A 30 -5.81 -4.86 -17.05
C GLN A 30 -6.09 -4.01 -18.30
N VAL A 31 -5.27 -2.98 -18.56
CA VAL A 31 -5.40 -2.15 -19.77
C VAL A 31 -5.16 -3.01 -21.01
N GLU A 32 -6.14 -3.02 -21.91
CA GLU A 32 -6.13 -3.71 -23.19
C GLU A 32 -4.92 -3.26 -24.05
N ASN A 33 -4.22 -4.21 -24.68
CA ASN A 33 -3.00 -4.02 -25.50
C ASN A 33 -1.68 -3.69 -24.78
N ALA A 34 -1.57 -3.92 -23.47
CA ALA A 34 -0.29 -3.79 -22.77
C ALA A 34 0.68 -4.94 -23.13
N ASN A 35 1.75 -4.62 -23.86
CA ASN A 35 2.91 -5.52 -24.09
C ASN A 35 3.46 -6.04 -22.74
N ILE A 36 3.82 -7.32 -22.66
CA ILE A 36 4.45 -7.99 -21.50
C ILE A 36 5.60 -7.15 -20.88
N MET A 37 6.44 -6.52 -21.71
CA MET A 37 7.52 -5.63 -21.29
C MET A 37 6.98 -4.41 -20.53
N SER A 38 5.92 -3.77 -21.04
CA SER A 38 5.27 -2.63 -20.38
C SER A 38 4.59 -3.01 -19.06
N LEU A 39 4.05 -4.23 -18.97
CA LEU A 39 3.48 -4.78 -17.73
C LEU A 39 4.58 -5.03 -16.70
N ASN A 40 5.70 -5.60 -17.13
CA ASN A 40 6.86 -5.85 -16.26
C ASN A 40 7.45 -4.54 -15.73
N ASP A 41 7.54 -3.50 -16.57
CA ASP A 41 7.99 -2.17 -16.15
C ASP A 41 7.05 -1.53 -15.12
N LYS A 42 5.73 -1.62 -15.31
CA LYS A 42 4.73 -1.15 -14.33
C LYS A 42 4.89 -1.88 -12.99
N ILE A 43 5.05 -3.21 -13.02
CA ILE A 43 5.28 -4.03 -11.82
C ILE A 43 6.58 -3.64 -11.13
N ASN A 44 7.67 -3.47 -11.88
CA ASN A 44 8.98 -3.12 -11.33
C ASN A 44 9.00 -1.71 -10.75
N ALA A 45 8.37 -0.75 -11.42
CA ALA A 45 8.18 0.60 -10.91
C ALA A 45 7.37 0.58 -9.61
N PHE A 46 6.31 -0.23 -9.55
CA PHE A 46 5.48 -0.38 -8.36
C PHE A 46 6.22 -1.03 -7.19
N LYS A 47 7.07 -2.03 -7.44
CA LYS A 47 7.94 -2.67 -6.42
C LYS A 47 8.92 -1.71 -5.75
N ARG A 48 9.29 -0.60 -6.40
CA ARG A 48 10.19 0.43 -5.86
C ARG A 48 9.47 1.48 -4.98
N LYS A 49 8.15 1.65 -5.14
CA LYS A 49 7.36 2.63 -4.37
C LYS A 49 7.37 2.38 -2.84
N PRO A 50 7.33 1.14 -2.34
CA PRO A 50 7.38 0.84 -0.91
C PRO A 50 8.61 1.37 -0.20
N ASP A 51 9.77 1.30 -0.82
CA ASP A 51 11.00 1.83 -0.23
C ASP A 51 10.91 3.35 -0.06
N ARG A 52 10.35 4.03 -1.06
CA ARG A 52 10.09 5.47 -0.99
C ARG A 52 9.05 5.81 0.08
N TRP A 53 7.93 5.10 0.13
CA TRP A 53 6.89 5.35 1.14
C TRP A 53 7.41 5.06 2.56
N SER A 54 8.17 3.99 2.74
CA SER A 54 8.82 3.70 4.02
C SER A 54 9.79 4.81 4.44
N ALA A 55 10.60 5.35 3.51
CA ALA A 55 11.50 6.46 3.79
C ALA A 55 10.74 7.73 4.21
N ARG A 56 9.61 8.02 3.57
CA ARG A 56 8.77 9.19 3.90
C ARG A 56 8.01 9.05 5.21
N VAL A 57 7.47 7.87 5.50
CA VAL A 57 6.88 7.58 6.81
C VAL A 57 7.92 7.75 7.92
N LYS A 58 9.19 7.38 7.67
CA LYS A 58 10.29 7.63 8.62
C LYS A 58 10.58 9.11 8.86
N THR A 59 10.23 10.02 7.94
CA THR A 59 10.29 11.47 8.17
C THR A 59 8.98 12.04 8.74
N GLY A 60 7.98 11.19 9.03
CA GLY A 60 6.67 11.61 9.52
C GLY A 60 5.73 12.14 8.43
N CYS A 61 6.08 11.94 7.15
CA CYS A 61 5.28 12.37 6.02
C CYS A 61 4.39 11.22 5.54
N PHE A 62 3.07 11.48 5.45
CA PHE A 62 2.04 10.48 5.07
C PHE A 62 1.27 10.84 3.80
N ASP A 63 1.71 11.84 3.04
CA ASP A 63 1.06 12.34 1.81
C ASP A 63 0.78 11.30 0.71
N MET A 64 1.42 10.14 0.74
CA MET A 64 1.13 9.01 -0.15
C MET A 64 -0.16 8.27 0.22
N PHE A 65 -0.67 8.55 1.41
CA PHE A 65 -1.86 8.01 2.06
C PHE A 65 -2.73 9.18 2.59
N PRO A 66 -3.29 10.02 1.71
CA PRO A 66 -4.05 11.20 2.12
C PRO A 66 -5.23 10.85 3.04
N GLU A 67 -5.89 9.70 2.82
CA GLU A 67 -6.99 9.26 3.67
C GLU A 67 -6.52 8.88 5.09
N LEU A 68 -5.27 8.42 5.23
CA LEU A 68 -4.67 8.16 6.54
C LEU A 68 -4.24 9.46 7.21
N GLU A 69 -3.73 10.42 6.45
CA GLU A 69 -3.32 11.74 6.94
C GLU A 69 -4.52 12.53 7.48
N GLU A 70 -5.61 12.60 6.70
CA GLU A 70 -6.89 13.19 7.12
C GLU A 70 -7.44 12.49 8.37
N PHE A 71 -7.46 11.16 8.38
CA PHE A 71 -7.90 10.40 9.56
C PHE A 71 -7.04 10.68 10.81
N MET A 72 -5.74 10.90 10.62
CA MET A 72 -4.83 11.24 11.71
C MET A 72 -5.10 12.62 12.29
N GLU A 73 -5.39 13.60 11.43
CA GLU A 73 -5.75 14.95 11.83
C GLU A 73 -7.10 15.00 12.57
N GLU A 74 -8.13 14.32 12.04
CA GLU A 74 -9.47 14.30 12.64
C GLU A 74 -9.52 13.63 14.02
N ASN A 75 -8.58 12.73 14.32
CA ASN A 75 -8.58 11.91 15.53
C ASN A 75 -7.43 12.24 16.49
N ASP A 76 -6.74 13.38 16.29
CA ASP A 76 -5.59 13.83 17.08
C ASP A 76 -4.53 12.72 17.28
N LEU A 77 -4.24 12.00 16.21
CA LEU A 77 -3.33 10.86 16.25
C LEU A 77 -1.87 11.29 16.35
N CYS A 78 -1.16 10.74 17.33
CA CYS A 78 0.29 10.94 17.42
C CYS A 78 1.00 10.29 16.23
N VAL A 79 1.62 11.14 15.40
CA VAL A 79 2.47 10.76 14.27
C VAL A 79 3.48 9.68 14.64
N ASN A 80 4.07 9.74 15.84
CA ASN A 80 5.07 8.76 16.27
C ASN A 80 4.49 7.35 16.47
N THR A 81 3.25 7.24 16.95
CA THR A 81 2.56 5.97 17.15
C THR A 81 2.24 5.31 15.81
N VAL A 82 1.68 6.09 14.87
CA VAL A 82 1.33 5.60 13.53
C VAL A 82 2.59 5.26 12.73
N LYS A 83 3.62 6.11 12.81
CA LYS A 83 4.93 5.88 12.22
C LYS A 83 5.55 4.57 12.70
N GLY A 84 5.57 4.31 14.00
CA GLY A 84 6.11 3.07 14.56
C GLY A 84 5.39 1.85 14.01
N TYR A 85 4.05 1.89 14.02
CA TYR A 85 3.21 0.79 13.52
C TYR A 85 3.42 0.54 12.02
N ILE A 86 3.39 1.59 11.20
CA ILE A 86 3.54 1.46 9.75
C ILE A 86 4.96 1.01 9.41
N THR A 87 6.01 1.54 10.04
CA THR A 87 7.39 1.15 9.71
C THR A 87 7.65 -0.34 9.96
N ILE A 88 7.07 -0.91 11.03
CA ILE A 88 7.20 -2.34 11.36
C ILE A 88 6.37 -3.21 10.41
N THR A 89 5.13 -2.80 10.13
CA THR A 89 4.14 -3.64 9.45
C THR A 89 4.17 -3.49 7.92
N PHE A 90 4.72 -2.38 7.42
CA PHE A 90 4.58 -1.99 6.02
C PHE A 90 5.30 -2.89 5.03
N LYS A 91 6.60 -3.09 5.22
CA LYS A 91 7.40 -3.90 4.29
C LYS A 91 6.93 -5.36 4.24
N PRO A 92 6.66 -6.05 5.38
CA PRO A 92 6.19 -7.43 5.36
C PRO A 92 4.80 -7.58 4.71
N SER A 93 3.82 -6.77 5.12
CA SER A 93 2.47 -6.83 4.55
C SER A 93 2.46 -6.52 3.06
N TRP A 94 3.27 -5.55 2.62
CA TRP A 94 3.42 -5.22 1.22
C TRP A 94 4.01 -6.39 0.41
N ASN A 95 5.09 -7.00 0.88
CA ASN A 95 5.75 -8.10 0.18
C ASN A 95 4.83 -9.31 0.03
N THR A 96 4.10 -9.66 1.10
CA THR A 96 3.12 -10.75 1.09
C THR A 96 1.98 -10.47 0.12
N LEU A 97 1.35 -9.29 0.20
CA LEU A 97 0.21 -8.95 -0.66
C LEU A 97 0.61 -8.79 -2.13
N SER A 98 1.73 -8.13 -2.42
CA SER A 98 2.22 -7.96 -3.79
C SER A 98 2.61 -9.28 -4.43
N SER A 99 3.29 -10.17 -3.71
CA SER A 99 3.63 -11.51 -4.24
C SER A 99 2.39 -12.35 -4.51
N PHE A 100 1.37 -12.28 -3.65
CA PHE A 100 0.08 -12.95 -3.86
C PHE A 100 -0.65 -12.39 -5.08
N PHE A 101 -0.73 -11.06 -5.22
CA PHE A 101 -1.40 -10.40 -6.34
C PHE A 101 -0.72 -10.68 -7.68
N LEU A 102 0.62 -10.59 -7.74
CA LEU A 102 1.37 -10.86 -8.96
C LEU A 102 1.23 -12.32 -9.41
N ARG A 103 1.20 -13.27 -8.46
CA ARG A 103 0.92 -14.68 -8.76
C ARG A 103 -0.47 -14.85 -9.40
N LYS A 104 -1.51 -14.21 -8.85
CA LYS A 104 -2.87 -14.26 -9.43
C LYS A 104 -2.93 -13.68 -10.85
N GLN A 105 -2.23 -12.56 -11.11
CA GLN A 105 -2.23 -11.95 -12.44
C GLN A 105 -1.47 -12.77 -13.49
N LEU A 106 -0.31 -13.32 -13.12
CA LEU A 106 0.43 -14.23 -14.01
C LEU A 106 -0.38 -15.49 -14.33
N GLN A 107 -1.10 -16.06 -13.36
CA GLN A 107 -1.98 -17.20 -13.61
C GLN A 107 -3.11 -16.85 -14.58
N LYS A 108 -3.76 -15.69 -14.40
CA LYS A 108 -4.84 -15.22 -15.30
C LYS A 108 -4.35 -15.04 -16.75
N ASN A 109 -3.11 -14.64 -16.94
CA ASN A 109 -2.51 -14.40 -18.27
C ASN A 109 -1.85 -15.64 -18.90
N MET A 110 -1.69 -16.76 -18.17
CA MET A 110 -1.15 -18.03 -18.70
C MET A 110 -2.25 -19.04 -19.07
N THR A 111 -3.48 -18.85 -18.59
CA THR A 111 -4.63 -19.73 -18.87
C THR A 111 -5.60 -19.16 -19.91
N GLY A 112 -5.24 -18.04 -20.54
CA GLY A 112 -6.01 -17.37 -21.60
C GLY A 112 -5.39 -17.59 -22.96
#